data_AF-A0A3Q9AJG5-F1
#
_entry.id   AF-A0A3Q9AJG5-F1
#
_cell.length_a   1.000
_cell.length_b   1.000
_cell.length_c   1.000
_cell.angle_alpha   90.00
_cell.angle_beta   90.00
_cell.angle_gamma   90.00
#
_symmetry.space_group_name_H-M   'P 1'
#
loop_
_entity.id
_entity.type
_entity.pdbx_description
1 polymer ?
#
loop_
_entity_poly.entity_id
_entity_poly.type
_entity_poly.pdbx_seq_one_letter_code
_entity_poly.pdbx_strand_id
1 'polypeptide(L)'
;MSVIVTVTLVAGNLGLIFLLMTVPLGRRTVTVSRVIEADRKRLWQALWPFGADAGWSGEILSAEPLDGEGTALIKLSWEGRDGRPIERKARFDDVAEGSRFSMRVIEDTALDPSFWADYRETTELVLEGGATRVTLTQTDRYRGVAFLIFRYFAMRRELAKLKVWARTGKYRKGGWFEHPVSQIGFAVLSAFILWPFFGLNPGGLALAAILTSVVALHELGHMAAFRLTGHRRARMIFIPLLGGIAIGGRPYDSRFEVAFVALMGAGFSAFLVPLLIAASGVAGSEGHRLAALLLATLAGCASLFNIANLVPVWKFDGGQVLRQICPGPVVLALASFLLLTALLALGWRAGFSPSFLLVAGAVFSILSLITVGSGVKPRHELKPIHAFDRLAMAGALLAVFAIHGYGVLWASAQLM
;
A
#
# COMPACT_ATOMS: atom_id res chain seq x y z
N MET A 1 30.55 -11.47 -3.55
CA MET A 1 30.58 -10.13 -2.90
C MET A 1 31.30 -10.25 -1.57
N SER A 2 32.10 -9.26 -1.18
CA SER A 2 32.71 -9.24 0.17
C SER A 2 31.63 -9.16 1.26
N VAL A 3 31.88 -9.80 2.40
CA VAL A 3 31.01 -9.73 3.59
C VAL A 3 30.76 -8.27 3.99
N ILE A 4 31.80 -7.43 3.89
CA ILE A 4 31.72 -5.99 4.19
C ILE A 4 30.72 -5.30 3.26
N VAL A 5 30.78 -5.57 1.95
CA VAL A 5 29.85 -4.98 0.97
C VAL A 5 28.41 -5.40 1.26
N THR A 6 28.21 -6.68 1.59
CA THR A 6 26.87 -7.22 1.90
C THR A 6 26.29 -6.58 3.16
N VAL A 7 27.09 -6.50 4.23
CA VAL A 7 26.70 -5.87 5.49
C VAL A 7 26.40 -4.38 5.30
N THR A 8 27.26 -3.66 4.58
CA THR A 8 27.06 -2.23 4.29
C THR A 8 25.79 -1.99 3.47
N LEU A 9 25.51 -2.83 2.46
CA LEU A 9 24.28 -2.72 1.67
C LEU A 9 23.03 -3.02 2.50
N VAL A 10 23.06 -4.06 3.34
CA VAL A 10 21.94 -4.41 4.22
C VAL A 10 21.70 -3.28 5.24
N ALA A 11 22.75 -2.82 5.91
CA ALA A 11 22.67 -1.73 6.89
C ALA A 11 22.18 -0.43 6.24
N GLY A 12 22.69 -0.08 5.05
CA GLY A 12 22.26 1.07 4.28
C GLY A 12 20.78 1.01 3.90
N ASN A 13 20.30 -0.15 3.42
CA ASN A 13 18.89 -0.34 3.08
C ASN A 13 17.98 -0.26 4.32
N LEU A 14 18.36 -0.90 5.42
CA LEU A 14 17.60 -0.82 6.68
C LEU A 14 17.56 0.61 7.23
N GLY A 15 18.68 1.33 7.17
CA GLY A 15 18.77 2.75 7.53
C GLY A 15 17.89 3.64 6.65
N LEU A 16 17.84 3.38 5.34
CA LEU A 16 16.96 4.08 4.42
C LEU A 16 15.48 3.81 4.72
N ILE A 17 15.10 2.55 4.96
CA ILE A 17 13.72 2.20 5.36
C ILE A 17 13.35 2.91 6.66
N PHE A 18 14.25 2.92 7.65
CA PHE A 18 14.05 3.63 8.91
C PHE A 18 13.81 5.13 8.69
N LEU A 19 14.62 5.77 7.85
CA LEU A 19 14.51 7.19 7.51
C LEU A 19 13.20 7.50 6.76
N LEU A 20 12.81 6.65 5.82
CA LEU A 20 11.60 6.85 5.04
C LEU A 20 10.32 6.62 5.85
N MET A 21 10.31 5.63 6.75
CA MET A 21 9.07 5.13 7.37
C MET A 21 8.91 5.49 8.85
N THR A 22 10.00 5.62 9.61
CA THR A 22 9.92 5.58 11.07
C THR A 22 10.60 6.72 11.81
N VAL A 23 11.56 7.41 11.17
CA VAL A 23 12.31 8.49 11.82
C VAL A 23 11.35 9.55 12.41
N PRO A 24 11.49 9.91 13.70
CA PRO A 24 10.57 10.83 14.35
C PRO A 24 10.88 12.28 13.92
N LEU A 25 10.29 12.73 12.82
CA LEU A 25 10.46 14.12 12.34
C LEU A 25 9.75 15.13 13.24
N GLY A 26 8.79 14.68 14.05
CA GLY A 26 8.02 15.53 14.95
C GLY A 26 7.06 16.44 14.19
N ARG A 27 6.71 17.58 14.78
CA ARG A 27 5.80 18.54 14.15
C ARG A 27 6.49 19.26 13.00
N ARG A 28 5.89 19.21 11.81
CA ARG A 28 6.36 19.91 10.61
C ARG A 28 5.20 20.60 9.91
N THR A 29 5.53 21.66 9.18
CA THR A 29 4.57 22.45 8.41
C THR A 29 4.97 22.40 6.95
N VAL A 30 4.02 22.05 6.09
CA VAL A 30 4.17 22.04 4.63
C VAL A 30 3.32 23.16 4.07
N THR A 31 3.95 24.06 3.33
CA THR A 31 3.28 25.18 2.67
C THR A 31 3.51 25.08 1.16
N VAL A 32 2.43 25.17 0.39
CA VAL A 32 2.48 25.26 -1.07
C VAL A 32 1.63 26.42 -1.52
N SER A 33 2.11 27.16 -2.53
CA SER A 33 1.37 28.28 -3.10
C SER A 33 1.35 28.23 -4.62
N ARG A 34 0.29 28.77 -5.21
CA ARG A 34 0.14 28.89 -6.66
C ARG A 34 -0.73 30.07 -7.04
N VAL A 35 -0.32 30.79 -8.08
CA VAL A 35 -1.14 31.83 -8.71
C VAL A 35 -2.11 31.18 -9.70
N ILE A 36 -3.40 31.49 -9.54
CA ILE A 36 -4.50 30.98 -10.35
C ILE A 36 -5.21 32.16 -11.00
N GLU A 37 -5.38 32.10 -12.32
CA GLU A 37 -6.14 33.07 -13.14
C GLU A 37 -7.64 32.91 -12.89
N ALA A 38 -8.08 33.34 -11.71
CA ALA A 38 -9.47 33.40 -11.31
C ALA A 38 -9.65 34.46 -10.22
N ASP A 39 -10.85 35.04 -10.19
CA ASP A 39 -11.25 35.97 -9.15
C ASP A 39 -11.24 35.31 -7.77
N ARG A 40 -10.87 36.10 -6.76
CA ARG A 40 -10.76 35.66 -5.37
C ARG A 40 -12.06 35.09 -4.83
N LYS A 41 -13.21 35.71 -5.16
CA LYS A 41 -14.54 35.24 -4.75
C LYS A 41 -14.83 33.85 -5.31
N ARG A 42 -14.48 33.59 -6.57
CA ARG A 42 -14.67 32.26 -7.18
C ARG A 42 -13.85 31.18 -6.48
N LEU A 43 -12.58 31.46 -6.18
CA LEU A 43 -11.73 30.51 -5.45
C LEU A 43 -12.19 30.32 -4.01
N TRP A 44 -12.69 31.37 -3.35
CA TRP A 44 -13.30 31.27 -2.03
C TRP A 44 -14.51 30.35 -2.03
N GLN A 45 -15.42 30.48 -3.01
CA GLN A 45 -16.60 29.60 -3.10
C GLN A 45 -16.25 28.11 -3.28
N ALA A 46 -15.06 27.81 -3.80
CA ALA A 46 -14.57 26.45 -3.98
C ALA A 46 -13.83 25.89 -2.76
N LEU A 47 -13.04 26.72 -2.08
CA LEU A 47 -12.17 26.31 -0.98
C LEU A 47 -12.84 26.42 0.38
N TRP A 48 -13.74 27.39 0.56
CA TRP A 48 -14.51 27.52 1.78
C TRP A 48 -15.54 26.38 1.84
N PRO A 49 -15.60 25.58 2.91
CA PRO A 49 -16.48 24.40 2.96
C PRO A 49 -17.97 24.71 2.83
N PHE A 50 -18.40 25.93 3.16
CA PHE A 50 -19.79 26.39 2.98
C PHE A 50 -20.00 27.20 1.69
N GLY A 51 -18.98 27.27 0.82
CA GLY A 51 -19.09 27.92 -0.47
C GLY A 51 -19.95 27.11 -1.45
N ALA A 52 -20.55 27.79 -2.42
CA ALA A 52 -21.43 27.19 -3.41
C ALA A 52 -20.75 26.11 -4.28
N ASP A 53 -19.42 26.19 -4.41
CA ASP A 53 -18.59 25.27 -5.19
C ASP A 53 -17.73 24.35 -4.29
N ALA A 54 -18.01 24.22 -2.99
CA ALA A 54 -17.19 23.41 -2.06
C ALA A 54 -17.02 21.95 -2.51
N GLY A 55 -17.99 21.42 -3.27
CA GLY A 55 -17.94 20.09 -3.88
C GLY A 55 -17.12 20.00 -5.18
N TRP A 56 -16.38 21.04 -5.60
CA TRP A 56 -15.68 21.09 -6.89
C TRP A 56 -14.77 19.89 -7.13
N SER A 57 -14.10 19.38 -6.09
CA SER A 57 -13.18 18.24 -6.18
C SER A 57 -13.90 16.88 -6.17
N GLY A 58 -15.20 16.87 -5.86
CA GLY A 58 -15.97 15.68 -5.53
C GLY A 58 -15.54 15.00 -4.22
N GLU A 59 -14.67 15.64 -3.41
CA GLU A 59 -14.23 15.11 -2.12
C GLU A 59 -15.20 15.50 -1.00
N ILE A 60 -15.69 16.73 -0.98
CA ILE A 60 -16.75 17.17 -0.06
C ILE A 60 -18.10 16.88 -0.72
N LEU A 61 -18.92 16.05 -0.06
CA LEU A 61 -20.29 15.74 -0.48
C LEU A 61 -21.29 16.75 0.10
N SER A 62 -21.11 17.11 1.37
CA SER A 62 -21.86 18.18 2.04
C SER A 62 -21.06 18.73 3.22
N ALA A 63 -21.36 19.96 3.61
CA ALA A 63 -20.85 20.58 4.82
C ALA A 63 -21.97 21.37 5.49
N GLU A 64 -22.23 21.07 6.76
CA GLU A 64 -23.32 21.67 7.54
C GLU A 64 -22.74 22.28 8.81
N PRO A 65 -23.08 23.54 9.17
CA PRO A 65 -22.69 24.10 10.45
C PRO A 65 -23.39 23.31 11.58
N LEU A 66 -22.63 22.93 12.60
CA LEU A 66 -23.16 22.20 13.76
C LEU A 66 -23.58 23.13 14.90
N ASP A 67 -22.88 24.26 15.02
CA ASP A 67 -23.08 25.26 16.05
C ASP A 67 -22.78 26.66 15.48
N GLY A 68 -23.08 27.70 16.27
CA GLY A 68 -22.68 29.08 15.96
C GLY A 68 -21.22 29.39 16.29
N GLU A 69 -20.43 28.41 16.74
CA GLU A 69 -19.05 28.58 17.23
C GLU A 69 -17.99 28.19 16.18
N GLY A 70 -18.38 28.13 14.91
CA GLY A 70 -17.47 27.81 13.81
C GLY A 70 -17.17 26.32 13.66
N THR A 71 -18.00 25.43 14.22
CA THR A 71 -17.88 23.98 14.00
C THR A 71 -18.77 23.53 12.84
N ALA A 72 -18.27 22.60 12.03
CA ALA A 72 -19.01 21.99 10.93
C ALA A 72 -18.92 20.46 10.95
N LEU A 73 -19.97 19.83 10.40
CA LEU A 73 -19.95 18.44 9.98
C LEU A 73 -19.73 18.39 8.47
N ILE A 74 -18.63 17.77 8.06
CA ILE A 74 -18.26 17.62 6.65
C ILE A 74 -18.41 16.14 6.28
N LYS A 75 -19.24 15.85 5.28
CA LYS A 75 -19.36 14.52 4.68
C LYS A 75 -18.41 14.40 3.50
N LEU A 76 -17.51 13.41 3.56
CA LEU A 76 -16.46 13.20 2.57
C LEU A 76 -16.80 12.01 1.66
N SER A 77 -16.36 12.04 0.41
CA SER A 77 -16.64 10.98 -0.56
C SER A 77 -15.82 9.69 -0.39
N TRP A 78 -14.88 9.71 0.56
CA TRP A 78 -14.16 8.53 1.03
C TRP A 78 -15.07 7.69 1.93
N GLU A 79 -15.00 6.37 1.77
CA GLU A 79 -15.81 5.44 2.54
C GLU A 79 -15.08 5.03 3.82
N GLY A 80 -15.80 5.06 4.94
CA GLY A 80 -15.41 4.44 6.19
C GLY A 80 -15.50 2.91 6.10
N ARG A 81 -15.14 2.24 7.20
CA ARG A 81 -15.18 0.76 7.29
C ARG A 81 -16.55 0.16 6.99
N ASP A 82 -17.62 0.89 7.29
CA ASP A 82 -19.01 0.52 7.10
C ASP A 82 -19.51 0.76 5.66
N GLY A 83 -18.63 1.22 4.76
CA GLY A 83 -18.96 1.57 3.38
C GLY A 83 -19.75 2.88 3.27
N ARG A 84 -19.93 3.62 4.37
CA ARG A 84 -20.60 4.93 4.36
C ARG A 84 -19.59 6.05 4.18
N PRO A 85 -19.98 7.21 3.63
CA PRO A 85 -19.16 8.42 3.63
C PRO A 85 -18.54 8.72 4.99
N ILE A 86 -17.26 9.09 5.02
CA ILE A 86 -16.61 9.54 6.26
C ILE A 86 -17.25 10.86 6.68
N GLU A 87 -17.66 10.95 7.93
CA GLU A 87 -18.15 12.18 8.53
C GLU A 87 -17.03 12.76 9.40
N ARG A 88 -16.72 14.03 9.18
CA ARG A 88 -15.65 14.75 9.85
C ARG A 88 -16.22 15.96 10.57
N LYS A 89 -16.01 16.01 11.88
CA LYS A 89 -16.28 17.20 12.68
C LYS A 89 -15.03 18.09 12.68
N ALA A 90 -15.16 19.29 12.12
CA ALA A 90 -14.06 20.23 12.01
C ALA A 90 -14.41 21.56 12.65
N ARG A 91 -13.42 22.23 13.25
CA ARG A 91 -13.54 23.61 13.74
C ARG A 91 -12.80 24.55 12.81
N PHE A 92 -13.44 25.66 12.50
CA PHE A 92 -12.88 26.75 11.73
C PHE A 92 -12.53 27.91 12.65
N ASP A 93 -11.28 28.37 12.55
CA ASP A 93 -10.74 29.49 13.30
C ASP A 93 -10.17 30.52 12.31
N ASP A 94 -9.95 31.77 12.74
CA ASP A 94 -9.33 32.85 11.93
C ASP A 94 -9.99 33.03 10.55
N VAL A 95 -11.32 33.00 10.52
CA VAL A 95 -12.10 33.16 9.28
C VAL A 95 -12.19 34.64 8.92
N ALA A 96 -11.53 35.03 7.83
CA ALA A 96 -11.73 36.31 7.17
C ALA A 96 -12.35 36.02 5.79
N GLU A 97 -13.63 36.35 5.64
CA GLU A 97 -14.41 35.99 4.47
C GLU A 97 -13.76 36.46 3.16
N GLY A 98 -13.67 35.53 2.19
CA GLY A 98 -13.03 35.79 0.91
C GLY A 98 -11.51 35.81 0.94
N SER A 99 -10.86 35.67 2.09
CA SER A 99 -9.40 35.81 2.21
C SER A 99 -8.72 34.63 2.90
N ARG A 100 -9.08 34.27 4.13
CA ARG A 100 -8.38 33.20 4.85
C ARG A 100 -9.28 32.45 5.83
N PHE A 101 -8.89 31.23 6.13
CA PHE A 101 -9.43 30.46 7.24
C PHE A 101 -8.43 29.41 7.70
N SER A 102 -8.55 28.99 8.95
CA SER A 102 -7.86 27.81 9.49
C SER A 102 -8.87 26.73 9.85
N MET A 103 -8.50 25.47 9.67
CA MET A 103 -9.31 24.30 10.00
C MET A 103 -8.53 23.37 10.92
N ARG A 104 -9.21 22.84 11.93
CA ARG A 104 -8.75 21.71 12.76
C ARG A 104 -9.77 20.60 12.73
N VAL A 105 -9.30 19.37 12.67
CA VAL A 105 -10.17 18.19 12.77
C VAL A 105 -10.33 17.84 14.24
N ILE A 106 -11.57 17.89 14.75
CA ILE A 106 -11.88 17.47 16.12
C ILE A 106 -11.94 15.96 16.17
N GLU A 107 -12.68 15.36 15.24
CA GLU A 107 -12.82 13.92 15.10
C GLU A 107 -13.36 13.58 13.69
N ASP A 108 -13.18 12.33 13.27
CA ASP A 108 -13.92 11.78 12.14
C ASP A 108 -14.35 10.33 12.41
N THR A 109 -15.23 9.77 11.57
CA THR A 109 -15.75 8.41 11.75
C THR A 109 -14.74 7.30 11.41
N ALA A 110 -13.56 7.64 10.88
CA ALA A 110 -12.60 6.68 10.35
C ALA A 110 -11.40 6.45 11.28
N LEU A 111 -10.82 7.53 11.81
CA LEU A 111 -9.56 7.52 12.54
C LEU A 111 -9.75 7.91 14.01
N ASP A 112 -8.86 7.42 14.86
CA ASP A 112 -8.83 7.79 16.27
C ASP A 112 -8.51 9.30 16.40
N PRO A 113 -9.19 10.05 17.30
CA PRO A 113 -8.94 11.49 17.48
C PRO A 113 -7.47 11.85 17.73
N SER A 114 -6.69 10.95 18.34
CA SER A 114 -5.25 11.14 18.54
C SER A 114 -4.45 11.33 17.25
N PHE A 115 -4.94 10.81 16.12
CA PHE A 115 -4.35 11.03 14.80
C PHE A 115 -4.43 12.49 14.36
N TRP A 116 -5.50 13.20 14.74
CA TRP A 116 -5.76 14.57 14.33
C TRP A 116 -5.21 15.62 15.32
N ALA A 117 -4.63 15.19 16.45
CA ALA A 117 -4.26 16.06 17.56
C ALA A 117 -3.33 17.21 17.17
N ASP A 118 -2.35 16.94 16.28
CA ASP A 118 -1.40 17.93 15.78
C ASP A 118 -1.80 18.51 14.42
N TYR A 119 -2.86 17.99 13.80
CA TYR A 119 -3.27 18.34 12.45
C TYR A 119 -3.97 19.71 12.40
N ARG A 120 -3.42 20.61 11.59
CA ARG A 120 -3.99 21.91 11.29
C ARG A 120 -3.81 22.26 9.83
N GLU A 121 -4.85 22.79 9.21
CA GLU A 121 -4.82 23.30 7.85
C GLU A 121 -5.14 24.79 7.85
N THR A 122 -4.50 25.55 6.96
CA THR A 122 -4.77 26.96 6.72
C THR A 122 -4.81 27.22 5.22
N THR A 123 -5.82 27.96 4.79
CA THR A 123 -6.00 28.41 3.41
C THR A 123 -5.97 29.92 3.39
N GLU A 124 -5.19 30.48 2.47
CA GLU A 124 -5.07 31.93 2.28
C GLU A 124 -5.17 32.28 0.79
N LEU A 125 -5.94 33.33 0.50
CA LEU A 125 -6.21 33.89 -0.82
C LEU A 125 -5.81 35.36 -0.83
N VAL A 126 -4.77 35.67 -1.61
CA VAL A 126 -4.25 37.02 -1.79
C VAL A 126 -4.44 37.43 -3.24
N LEU A 127 -5.06 38.58 -3.48
CA LEU A 127 -5.22 39.13 -4.82
C LEU A 127 -3.85 39.60 -5.35
N GLU A 128 -3.47 39.15 -6.55
CA GLU A 128 -2.25 39.54 -7.24
C GLU A 128 -2.61 39.99 -8.66
N GLY A 129 -2.89 41.29 -8.82
CA GLY A 129 -3.38 41.85 -10.08
C GLY A 129 -4.73 41.24 -10.47
N GLY A 130 -4.82 40.70 -11.70
CA GLY A 130 -6.02 40.00 -12.21
C GLY A 130 -6.11 38.52 -11.82
N ALA A 131 -5.22 38.03 -10.96
CA ALA A 131 -5.16 36.64 -10.51
C ALA A 131 -5.20 36.57 -8.98
N THR A 132 -5.34 35.37 -8.44
CA THR A 132 -5.33 35.12 -7.00
C THR A 132 -4.24 34.11 -6.65
N ARG A 133 -3.37 34.46 -5.70
CA ARG A 133 -2.45 33.52 -5.07
C ARG A 133 -3.20 32.73 -4.01
N VAL A 134 -3.23 31.41 -4.20
CA VAL A 134 -3.75 30.46 -3.21
C VAL A 134 -2.56 29.85 -2.48
N THR A 135 -2.55 29.95 -1.17
CA THR A 135 -1.58 29.30 -0.29
C THR A 135 -2.31 28.30 0.60
N LEU A 136 -1.85 27.04 0.55
CA LEU A 136 -2.31 25.98 1.43
C LEU A 136 -1.16 25.62 2.38
N THR A 137 -1.46 25.59 3.67
CA THR A 137 -0.51 25.22 4.72
C THR A 137 -1.09 24.08 5.54
N GLN A 138 -0.36 22.98 5.69
CA GLN A 138 -0.75 21.86 6.53
C GLN A 138 0.36 21.56 7.55
N THR A 139 -0.01 21.58 8.83
CA THR A 139 0.87 21.24 9.96
C THR A 139 0.40 19.93 10.56
N ASP A 140 1.33 19.03 10.81
CA ASP A 140 1.04 17.72 11.43
C ASP A 140 2.30 17.15 12.08
N ARG A 141 2.17 16.04 12.81
CA ARG A 141 3.28 15.26 13.35
C ARG A 141 3.65 14.13 12.40
N TYR A 142 4.89 14.16 11.90
CA TYR A 142 5.38 13.21 10.91
C TYR A 142 6.31 12.17 11.55
N ARG A 143 6.12 10.92 11.14
CA ARG A 143 7.05 9.81 11.34
C ARG A 143 7.42 9.27 9.96
N GLY A 144 8.71 9.31 9.63
CA GLY A 144 9.19 8.99 8.30
C GLY A 144 9.17 10.17 7.33
N VAL A 145 10.20 10.27 6.49
CA VAL A 145 10.30 11.27 5.41
C VAL A 145 9.29 11.02 4.29
N ALA A 146 8.89 9.76 4.05
CA ALA A 146 7.99 9.41 2.95
C ALA A 146 6.61 10.08 3.08
N PHE A 147 6.03 10.13 4.28
CA PHE A 147 4.71 10.75 4.50
C PHE A 147 4.77 12.28 4.32
N LEU A 148 5.88 12.91 4.71
CA LEU A 148 6.11 14.34 4.48
C LEU A 148 6.25 14.67 3.00
N ILE A 149 7.01 13.87 2.25
CA ILE A 149 7.13 13.99 0.79
C ILE A 149 5.77 13.79 0.12
N PHE A 150 5.04 12.75 0.51
CA PHE A 150 3.70 12.48 0.01
C PHE A 150 2.77 13.68 0.22
N ARG A 151 2.76 14.26 1.43
CA ARG A 151 1.96 15.44 1.78
C ARG A 151 2.25 16.61 0.85
N TYR A 152 3.53 16.93 0.63
CA TYR A 152 3.94 18.00 -0.27
C TYR A 152 3.42 17.79 -1.71
N PHE A 153 3.57 16.59 -2.26
CA PHE A 153 3.08 16.29 -3.60
C PHE A 153 1.55 16.25 -3.69
N ALA A 154 0.86 15.79 -2.65
CA ALA A 154 -0.58 15.78 -2.57
C ALA A 154 -1.16 17.20 -2.65
N MET A 155 -0.65 18.13 -1.84
CA MET A 155 -1.09 19.53 -1.85
C MET A 155 -0.77 20.24 -3.17
N ARG A 156 0.39 19.96 -3.78
CA ARG A 156 0.72 20.48 -5.13
C ARG A 156 -0.26 20.00 -6.19
N ARG A 157 -0.65 18.72 -6.13
CA ARG A 157 -1.61 18.13 -7.06
C ARG A 157 -3.00 18.73 -6.88
N GLU A 158 -3.40 18.99 -5.64
CA GLU A 158 -4.65 19.69 -5.33
C GLU A 158 -4.69 21.08 -5.95
N LEU A 159 -3.68 21.93 -5.72
CA LEU A 159 -3.59 23.25 -6.35
C LEU A 159 -3.54 23.20 -7.89
N ALA A 160 -2.92 22.16 -8.46
CA ALA A 160 -2.94 21.95 -9.91
C ALA A 160 -4.34 21.64 -10.44
N LYS A 161 -5.10 20.80 -9.73
CA LYS A 161 -6.50 20.49 -10.08
C LYS A 161 -7.41 21.69 -9.88
N LEU A 162 -7.23 22.45 -8.81
CA LEU A 162 -7.95 23.69 -8.57
C LEU A 162 -7.73 24.69 -9.70
N LYS A 163 -6.49 24.85 -10.17
CA LYS A 163 -6.18 25.71 -11.33
C LYS A 163 -6.93 25.28 -12.59
N VAL A 164 -6.98 23.98 -12.88
CA VAL A 164 -7.71 23.44 -14.05
C VAL A 164 -9.21 23.64 -13.89
N TRP A 165 -9.76 23.36 -12.72
CA TRP A 165 -11.18 23.58 -12.42
C TRP A 165 -11.55 25.06 -12.52
N ALA A 166 -10.74 25.96 -11.98
CA ALA A 166 -10.97 27.40 -12.05
C ALA A 166 -11.04 27.91 -13.50
N ARG A 167 -10.25 27.32 -14.41
CA ARG A 167 -10.30 27.66 -15.84
C ARG A 167 -11.47 27.02 -16.59
N THR A 168 -11.81 25.77 -16.28
CA THR A 168 -12.69 24.94 -17.13
C THR A 168 -14.08 24.68 -16.54
N GLY A 169 -14.27 24.97 -15.25
CA GLY A 169 -15.43 24.57 -14.46
C GLY A 169 -15.55 23.06 -14.22
N LYS A 170 -14.64 22.24 -14.76
CA LYS A 170 -14.72 20.78 -14.70
C LYS A 170 -13.58 20.19 -13.88
N TYR A 171 -13.93 19.34 -12.92
CA TYR A 171 -12.96 18.52 -12.21
C TYR A 171 -12.72 17.21 -12.96
N ARG A 172 -11.45 16.85 -13.13
CA ARG A 172 -11.06 15.56 -13.69
C ARG A 172 -10.57 14.65 -12.56
N LYS A 173 -11.34 13.60 -12.28
CA LYS A 173 -10.98 12.55 -11.32
C LYS A 173 -9.89 11.64 -11.92
N GLY A 174 -8.98 11.17 -11.07
CA GLY A 174 -7.86 10.31 -11.47
C GLY A 174 -6.66 11.07 -12.07
N GLY A 175 -5.54 10.36 -12.21
CA GLY A 175 -4.33 10.86 -12.85
C GLY A 175 -3.84 9.89 -13.92
N TRP A 176 -2.97 10.35 -14.82
CA TRP A 176 -2.35 9.51 -15.86
C TRP A 176 -1.70 8.25 -15.28
N PHE A 177 -1.18 8.33 -14.05
CA PHE A 177 -0.60 7.20 -13.33
C PHE A 177 -1.55 6.02 -13.11
N GLU A 178 -2.85 6.24 -12.91
CA GLU A 178 -3.79 5.16 -12.55
C GLU A 178 -4.48 4.54 -13.79
N HIS A 179 -4.20 5.05 -14.99
CA HIS A 179 -4.85 4.59 -16.22
C HIS A 179 -4.33 3.21 -16.64
N PRO A 180 -5.18 2.26 -17.09
CA PRO A 180 -4.76 0.89 -17.43
C PRO A 180 -3.60 0.82 -18.42
N VAL A 181 -3.59 1.71 -19.43
CA VAL A 181 -2.48 1.79 -20.40
C VAL A 181 -1.16 2.20 -19.73
N SER A 182 -1.20 3.17 -18.83
CA SER A 182 -0.02 3.60 -18.08
C SER A 182 0.47 2.51 -17.13
N GLN A 183 -0.46 1.74 -16.56
CA GLN A 183 -0.17 0.58 -15.71
C GLN A 183 0.56 -0.52 -16.48
N ILE A 184 0.12 -0.83 -17.70
CA ILE A 184 0.82 -1.74 -18.60
C ILE A 184 2.19 -1.17 -18.95
N GLY A 185 2.27 0.13 -19.28
CA GLY A 185 3.54 0.81 -19.55
C GLY A 185 4.53 0.72 -18.37
N PHE A 186 4.06 0.90 -17.14
CA PHE A 186 4.89 0.75 -15.93
C PHE A 186 5.32 -0.68 -15.68
N ALA A 187 4.47 -1.67 -15.94
CA ALA A 187 4.84 -3.08 -15.84
C ALA A 187 5.95 -3.43 -16.85
N VAL A 188 5.80 -3.02 -18.12
CA VAL A 188 6.81 -3.19 -19.16
C VAL A 188 8.12 -2.50 -18.77
N LEU A 189 8.05 -1.23 -18.36
CA LEU A 189 9.21 -0.48 -17.89
C LEU A 189 9.91 -1.19 -16.73
N SER A 190 9.16 -1.79 -15.80
CA SER A 190 9.72 -2.52 -14.66
C SER A 190 10.48 -3.76 -15.09
N ALA A 191 9.95 -4.53 -16.03
CA ALA A 191 10.66 -5.67 -16.61
C ALA A 191 11.97 -5.22 -17.28
N PHE A 192 11.96 -4.12 -18.03
CA PHE A 192 13.17 -3.56 -18.64
C PHE A 192 14.20 -3.07 -17.61
N ILE A 193 13.76 -2.48 -16.49
CA ILE A 193 14.67 -2.06 -15.42
C ILE A 193 15.27 -3.27 -14.70
N LEU A 194 14.52 -4.38 -14.56
CA LEU A 194 15.02 -5.62 -13.96
C LEU A 194 15.96 -6.40 -14.87
N TRP A 195 15.85 -6.26 -16.19
CA TRP A 195 16.63 -7.03 -17.16
C TRP A 195 18.16 -6.96 -16.96
N PRO A 196 18.80 -5.78 -16.74
CA PRO A 196 20.21 -5.72 -16.40
C PRO A 196 20.64 -6.56 -15.19
N PHE A 197 19.76 -6.70 -14.18
CA PHE A 197 20.06 -7.45 -12.95
C PHE A 197 20.08 -8.96 -13.18
N PHE A 198 19.36 -9.45 -14.19
CA PHE A 198 19.33 -10.86 -14.59
C PHE A 198 20.24 -11.18 -15.78
N GLY A 199 21.04 -10.19 -16.20
CA GLY A 199 21.90 -10.26 -17.37
C GLY A 199 21.18 -9.82 -18.65
N LEU A 200 21.84 -8.97 -19.43
CA LEU A 200 21.33 -8.39 -20.69
C LEU A 200 21.29 -9.42 -21.84
N ASN A 201 20.61 -10.54 -21.62
CA ASN A 201 20.39 -11.61 -22.58
C ASN A 201 18.90 -12.01 -22.61
N PRO A 202 18.44 -12.78 -23.61
CA PRO A 202 17.02 -13.18 -23.71
C PRO A 202 16.49 -13.95 -22.50
N GLY A 203 17.33 -14.77 -21.86
CA GLY A 203 16.95 -15.50 -20.64
C GLY A 203 16.72 -14.57 -19.45
N GLY A 204 17.59 -13.56 -19.27
CA GLY A 204 17.43 -12.53 -18.25
C GLY A 204 16.18 -11.67 -18.48
N LEU A 205 15.84 -11.36 -19.74
CA LEU A 205 14.59 -10.67 -20.08
C LEU A 205 13.37 -11.54 -19.76
N ALA A 206 13.42 -12.83 -20.09
CA ALA A 206 12.36 -13.78 -19.75
C ALA A 206 12.15 -13.88 -18.24
N LEU A 207 13.23 -13.95 -17.45
CA LEU A 207 13.16 -13.97 -15.98
C LEU A 207 12.59 -12.67 -15.42
N ALA A 208 13.00 -11.51 -15.95
CA ALA A 208 12.45 -10.20 -15.56
C ALA A 208 10.93 -10.11 -15.83
N ALA A 209 10.50 -10.59 -17.00
CA ALA A 209 9.09 -10.63 -17.39
C ALA A 209 8.28 -11.60 -16.52
N ILE A 210 8.83 -12.79 -16.23
CA ILE A 210 8.24 -13.78 -15.33
C ILE A 210 8.06 -13.18 -13.93
N LEU A 211 9.11 -12.58 -13.35
CA LEU A 211 9.03 -11.98 -12.02
C LEU A 211 8.01 -10.85 -11.96
N THR A 212 8.00 -9.97 -12.97
CA THR A 212 7.01 -8.89 -13.09
C THR A 212 5.58 -9.44 -13.14
N SER A 213 5.38 -10.54 -13.88
CA SER A 213 4.07 -11.22 -13.99
C SER A 213 3.65 -11.87 -12.68
N VAL A 214 4.59 -12.47 -11.95
CA VAL A 214 4.35 -13.05 -10.62
C VAL A 214 3.93 -11.98 -9.61
N VAL A 215 4.62 -10.83 -9.58
CA VAL A 215 4.24 -9.68 -8.75
C VAL A 215 2.83 -9.23 -9.12
N ALA A 216 2.52 -9.12 -10.42
CA ALA A 216 1.17 -8.74 -10.85
C ALA A 216 0.11 -9.76 -10.41
N LEU A 217 0.36 -11.06 -10.55
CA LEU A 217 -0.55 -12.11 -10.11
C LEU A 217 -0.81 -12.09 -8.60
N HIS A 218 0.22 -11.81 -7.80
CA HIS A 218 0.08 -11.63 -6.36
C HIS A 218 -0.85 -10.46 -6.02
N GLU A 219 -0.61 -9.29 -6.61
CA GLU A 219 -1.44 -8.10 -6.38
C GLU A 219 -2.87 -8.26 -6.91
N LEU A 220 -3.06 -9.01 -8.01
CA LEU A 220 -4.38 -9.42 -8.49
C LEU A 220 -5.11 -10.27 -7.45
N GLY A 221 -4.40 -11.10 -6.69
CA GLY A 221 -4.95 -11.86 -5.56
C GLY A 221 -5.52 -10.95 -4.47
N HIS A 222 -4.76 -9.93 -4.04
CA HIS A 222 -5.27 -8.91 -3.12
C HIS A 222 -6.47 -8.16 -3.71
N MET A 223 -6.40 -7.74 -4.97
CA MET A 223 -7.49 -7.03 -5.63
C MET A 223 -8.77 -7.88 -5.72
N ALA A 224 -8.65 -9.16 -6.05
CA ALA A 224 -9.76 -10.09 -6.06
C ALA A 224 -10.39 -10.21 -4.67
N ALA A 225 -9.55 -10.37 -3.62
CA ALA A 225 -10.02 -10.44 -2.25
C ALA A 225 -10.71 -9.15 -1.78
N PHE A 226 -10.18 -7.98 -2.13
CA PHE A 226 -10.83 -6.70 -1.89
C PHE A 226 -12.22 -6.64 -2.54
N ARG A 227 -12.36 -7.09 -3.79
CA ARG A 227 -13.66 -7.10 -4.49
C ARG A 227 -14.64 -8.08 -3.84
N LEU A 228 -14.18 -9.28 -3.47
CA LEU A 228 -14.98 -10.28 -2.78
C LEU A 228 -15.47 -9.82 -1.40
N THR A 229 -14.69 -8.96 -0.73
CA THR A 229 -15.03 -8.37 0.58
C THR A 229 -15.80 -7.04 0.46
N GLY A 230 -16.23 -6.68 -0.75
CA GLY A 230 -17.13 -5.56 -1.00
C GLY A 230 -16.45 -4.20 -1.25
N HIS A 231 -15.14 -4.15 -1.46
CA HIS A 231 -14.43 -2.93 -1.83
C HIS A 231 -14.69 -2.57 -3.30
N ARG A 232 -15.77 -1.82 -3.55
CA ARG A 232 -16.22 -1.45 -4.92
C ARG A 232 -15.19 -0.64 -5.72
N ARG A 233 -14.35 0.13 -5.02
CA ARG A 233 -13.31 1.01 -5.62
C ARG A 233 -11.90 0.43 -5.48
N ALA A 234 -11.78 -0.89 -5.29
CA ALA A 234 -10.49 -1.56 -5.24
C ALA A 234 -9.73 -1.39 -6.56
N ARG A 235 -8.46 -1.02 -6.46
CA ARG A 235 -7.59 -0.77 -7.62
C ARG A 235 -6.18 -1.27 -7.34
N MET A 236 -5.48 -1.63 -8.40
CA MET A 236 -4.08 -2.00 -8.37
C MET A 236 -3.26 -0.92 -9.09
N ILE A 237 -2.14 -0.53 -8.51
CA ILE A 237 -1.19 0.42 -9.10
C ILE A 237 0.18 -0.23 -9.11
N PHE A 238 0.73 -0.42 -10.29
CA PHE A 238 2.10 -0.81 -10.57
C PHE A 238 3.00 0.42 -10.50
N ILE A 239 3.99 0.36 -9.62
CA ILE A 239 5.00 1.40 -9.45
C ILE A 239 6.33 0.80 -9.92
N PRO A 240 7.02 1.43 -10.89
CA PRO A 240 8.32 0.95 -11.32
C PRO A 240 9.29 0.76 -10.15
N LEU A 241 10.05 -0.34 -10.18
CA LEU A 241 10.99 -0.80 -9.13
C LEU A 241 10.38 -1.24 -7.80
N LEU A 242 9.30 -0.59 -7.35
CA LEU A 242 8.64 -0.90 -6.09
C LEU A 242 7.71 -2.11 -6.18
N GLY A 243 7.22 -2.44 -7.38
CA GLY A 243 6.25 -3.52 -7.62
C GLY A 243 4.83 -2.99 -7.72
N GLY A 244 3.85 -3.89 -7.64
CA GLY A 244 2.44 -3.50 -7.59
C GLY A 244 1.97 -3.24 -6.16
N ILE A 245 0.94 -2.41 -6.02
CA ILE A 245 0.24 -2.16 -4.77
C ILE A 245 -1.27 -2.25 -5.03
N ALA A 246 -1.93 -3.20 -4.40
CA ALA A 246 -3.38 -3.26 -4.33
C ALA A 246 -3.90 -2.35 -3.21
N ILE A 247 -4.85 -1.48 -3.56
CA ILE A 247 -5.46 -0.50 -2.66
C ILE A 247 -6.97 -0.75 -2.58
N GLY A 248 -7.44 -1.05 -1.38
CA GLY A 248 -8.86 -1.17 -1.06
C GLY A 248 -9.61 0.16 -1.22
N GLY A 249 -10.91 0.08 -1.50
CA GLY A 249 -11.80 1.25 -1.63
C GLY A 249 -12.17 1.92 -0.30
N ARG A 250 -12.08 1.18 0.81
CA ARG A 250 -12.37 1.57 2.19
C ARG A 250 -11.37 0.92 3.15
N PRO A 251 -11.23 1.39 4.40
CA PRO A 251 -10.54 0.67 5.46
C PRO A 251 -11.18 -0.70 5.73
N TYR A 252 -10.38 -1.60 6.32
CA TYR A 252 -10.85 -2.94 6.68
C TYR A 252 -11.94 -2.89 7.77
N ASP A 253 -12.95 -3.77 7.68
CA ASP A 253 -14.05 -3.83 8.66
C ASP A 253 -13.83 -4.89 9.75
N SER A 254 -13.20 -6.02 9.42
CA SER A 254 -13.01 -7.15 10.34
C SER A 254 -11.59 -7.71 10.31
N ARG A 255 -11.20 -8.41 11.38
CA ARG A 255 -9.94 -9.16 11.44
C ARG A 255 -9.89 -10.27 10.38
N PHE A 256 -11.03 -10.89 10.07
CA PHE A 256 -11.15 -11.86 8.98
C PHE A 256 -10.80 -11.21 7.64
N GLU A 257 -11.38 -10.04 7.34
CA GLU A 257 -11.14 -9.32 6.08
C GLU A 257 -9.65 -9.02 5.89
N VAL A 258 -8.97 -8.54 6.94
CA VAL A 258 -7.51 -8.32 6.91
C VAL A 258 -6.75 -9.61 6.61
N ALA A 259 -7.07 -10.71 7.32
CA ALA A 259 -6.40 -11.99 7.13
C ALA A 259 -6.63 -12.56 5.73
N PHE A 260 -7.87 -12.52 5.26
CA PHE A 260 -8.26 -13.03 3.95
C PHE A 260 -7.60 -12.24 2.83
N VAL A 261 -7.66 -10.90 2.85
CA VAL A 261 -7.02 -10.08 1.82
C VAL A 261 -5.51 -10.28 1.80
N ALA A 262 -4.85 -10.27 2.97
CA ALA A 262 -3.41 -10.51 3.05
C ALA A 262 -3.05 -11.91 2.51
N LEU A 263 -3.77 -12.96 2.92
CA LEU A 263 -3.47 -14.32 2.46
C LEU A 263 -3.68 -14.50 0.96
N MET A 264 -4.67 -13.83 0.37
CA MET A 264 -5.05 -14.02 -1.03
C MET A 264 -4.00 -13.53 -2.03
N GLY A 265 -3.04 -12.68 -1.64
CA GLY A 265 -1.90 -12.36 -2.50
C GLY A 265 -1.13 -13.64 -2.88
N ALA A 266 -0.67 -14.37 -1.85
CA ALA A 266 -0.04 -15.67 -2.02
C ALA A 266 -1.04 -16.78 -2.42
N GLY A 267 -2.25 -16.75 -1.87
CA GLY A 267 -3.27 -17.77 -2.08
C GLY A 267 -3.77 -17.85 -3.52
N PHE A 268 -3.93 -16.71 -4.19
CA PHE A 268 -4.35 -16.68 -5.60
C PHE A 268 -3.34 -17.39 -6.50
N SER A 269 -2.04 -17.12 -6.30
CA SER A 269 -0.97 -17.77 -7.03
C SER A 269 -0.82 -19.26 -6.66
N ALA A 270 -1.22 -19.66 -5.46
CA ALA A 270 -1.14 -21.07 -5.01
C ALA A 270 -2.02 -21.99 -5.87
N PHE A 271 -3.17 -21.53 -6.37
CA PHE A 271 -3.99 -22.31 -7.30
C PHE A 271 -3.30 -22.59 -8.63
N LEU A 272 -2.40 -21.69 -9.06
CA LEU A 272 -1.69 -21.80 -10.33
C LEU A 272 -0.46 -22.71 -10.25
N VAL A 273 0.22 -22.78 -9.11
CA VAL A 273 1.48 -23.53 -8.96
C VAL A 273 1.36 -25.01 -9.35
N PRO A 274 0.38 -25.81 -8.84
CA PRO A 274 0.24 -27.20 -9.26
C PRO A 274 -0.05 -27.37 -10.76
N LEU A 275 -0.79 -26.43 -11.36
CA LEU A 275 -1.09 -26.44 -12.79
C LEU A 275 0.17 -26.19 -13.63
N LEU A 276 1.03 -25.26 -13.20
CA LEU A 276 2.30 -24.99 -13.87
C LEU A 276 3.27 -26.17 -13.77
N ILE A 277 3.31 -26.83 -12.61
CA ILE A 277 4.10 -28.05 -12.40
C ILE A 277 3.65 -29.16 -13.35
N ALA A 278 2.34 -29.42 -13.40
CA ALA A 278 1.78 -30.43 -14.30
C ALA A 278 2.04 -30.09 -15.78
N ALA A 279 1.80 -28.84 -16.18
CA ALA A 279 2.04 -28.37 -17.54
C ALA A 279 3.52 -28.46 -17.95
N SER A 280 4.44 -28.15 -17.03
CA SER A 280 5.89 -28.31 -17.27
C SER A 280 6.25 -29.78 -17.51
N GLY A 281 5.70 -30.70 -16.71
CA GLY A 281 5.91 -32.14 -16.89
C GLY A 281 5.40 -32.66 -18.24
N VAL A 282 4.19 -32.25 -18.65
CA VAL A 282 3.62 -32.61 -19.96
C VAL A 282 4.48 -32.07 -21.10
N ALA A 283 4.81 -30.78 -21.09
CA ALA A 283 5.66 -30.15 -22.11
C ALA A 283 7.05 -30.83 -22.19
N GLY A 284 7.61 -31.24 -21.07
CA GLY A 284 8.86 -32.00 -21.03
C GLY A 284 8.73 -33.37 -21.69
N SER A 285 7.66 -34.10 -21.40
CA SER A 285 7.40 -35.43 -21.98
C SER A 285 7.13 -35.40 -23.48
N GLU A 286 6.56 -34.31 -24.00
CA GLU A 286 6.30 -34.10 -25.43
C GLU A 286 7.53 -33.54 -26.18
N GLY A 287 8.66 -33.34 -25.50
CA GLY A 287 9.91 -32.86 -26.10
C GLY A 287 10.03 -31.33 -26.21
N HIS A 288 9.05 -30.56 -25.71
CA HIS A 288 9.08 -29.10 -25.67
C HIS A 288 9.92 -28.55 -24.51
N ARG A 289 11.23 -28.82 -24.54
CA ARG A 289 12.18 -28.51 -23.45
C ARG A 289 12.17 -27.05 -23.00
N LEU A 290 12.10 -26.09 -23.94
CA LEU A 290 12.09 -24.67 -23.61
C LEU A 290 10.79 -24.27 -22.89
N ALA A 291 9.64 -24.78 -23.34
CA ALA A 291 8.35 -24.51 -22.69
C ALA A 291 8.32 -25.12 -21.28
N ALA A 292 8.81 -26.35 -21.13
CA ALA A 292 8.94 -27.01 -19.83
C ALA A 292 9.79 -26.18 -18.85
N LEU A 293 10.95 -25.67 -19.31
CA LEU A 293 11.84 -24.83 -18.53
C LEU A 293 11.20 -23.49 -18.12
N LEU A 294 10.51 -22.81 -19.04
CA LEU A 294 9.83 -21.55 -18.75
C LEU A 294 8.68 -21.74 -17.75
N LEU A 295 7.90 -22.82 -17.88
CA LEU A 295 6.84 -23.16 -16.93
C LEU A 295 7.41 -23.52 -15.55
N ALA A 296 8.51 -24.27 -15.51
CA ALA A 296 9.20 -24.59 -14.26
C ALA A 296 9.76 -23.33 -13.58
N THR A 297 10.34 -22.42 -14.36
CA THR A 297 10.84 -21.13 -13.88
C THR A 297 9.70 -20.26 -13.36
N LEU A 298 8.57 -20.19 -14.07
CA LEU A 298 7.39 -19.46 -13.62
C LEU A 298 6.83 -20.05 -12.31
N ALA A 299 6.72 -21.37 -12.19
CA ALA A 299 6.28 -22.03 -10.96
C ALA A 299 7.23 -21.76 -9.80
N GLY A 300 8.55 -21.83 -10.04
CA GLY A 300 9.59 -21.54 -9.04
C GLY A 300 9.57 -20.08 -8.58
N CYS A 301 9.51 -19.13 -9.51
CA CYS A 301 9.40 -17.70 -9.19
C CYS A 301 8.10 -17.37 -8.45
N ALA A 302 6.96 -17.91 -8.91
CA ALA A 302 5.68 -17.75 -8.21
C ALA A 302 5.78 -18.27 -6.78
N SER A 303 6.34 -19.47 -6.61
CA SER A 303 6.47 -20.10 -5.30
C SER A 303 7.41 -19.34 -4.37
N LEU A 304 8.58 -18.95 -4.87
CA LEU A 304 9.60 -18.23 -4.09
C LEU A 304 9.12 -16.83 -3.67
N PHE A 305 8.50 -16.08 -4.59
CA PHE A 305 7.98 -14.74 -4.30
C PHE A 305 6.85 -14.80 -3.27
N ASN A 306 5.90 -15.72 -3.44
CA ASN A 306 4.75 -15.82 -2.56
C ASN A 306 5.11 -16.35 -1.18
N ILE A 307 6.02 -17.33 -1.07
CA ILE A 307 6.46 -17.80 0.24
C ILE A 307 7.32 -16.76 0.98
N ALA A 308 8.08 -15.94 0.25
CA ALA A 308 8.78 -14.80 0.84
C ALA A 308 7.79 -13.77 1.41
N ASN A 309 6.63 -13.53 0.77
CA ASN A 309 5.57 -12.68 1.33
C ASN A 309 4.84 -13.30 2.53
N LEU A 310 4.94 -14.61 2.74
CA LEU A 310 4.42 -15.30 3.93
C LEU A 310 5.38 -15.26 5.12
N VAL A 311 6.55 -14.62 5.00
CA VAL A 311 7.44 -14.38 6.15
C VAL A 311 6.64 -13.64 7.25
N PRO A 312 6.78 -14.03 8.53
CA PRO A 312 6.05 -13.43 9.65
C PRO A 312 6.59 -12.05 10.07
N VAL A 313 6.75 -11.14 9.10
CA VAL A 313 7.16 -9.74 9.29
C VAL A 313 5.93 -8.84 9.28
N TRP A 314 5.95 -7.76 10.07
CA TRP A 314 4.77 -6.90 10.28
C TRP A 314 4.07 -6.45 8.98
N LYS A 315 4.84 -5.99 7.98
CA LYS A 315 4.30 -5.49 6.70
C LYS A 315 4.00 -6.58 5.67
N PHE A 316 4.53 -7.79 5.89
CA PHE A 316 4.37 -8.91 4.97
C PHE A 316 3.06 -9.65 5.25
N ASP A 317 2.51 -10.31 4.24
CA ASP A 317 1.20 -10.95 4.33
C ASP A 317 1.13 -12.00 5.42
N GLY A 318 2.16 -12.85 5.53
CA GLY A 318 2.18 -13.88 6.57
C GLY A 318 2.09 -13.28 7.97
N GLY A 319 2.83 -12.20 8.23
CA GLY A 319 2.71 -11.47 9.50
C GLY A 319 1.36 -10.79 9.67
N GLN A 320 0.75 -10.25 8.60
CA GLN A 320 -0.59 -9.67 8.64
C GLN A 320 -1.64 -10.71 9.03
N VAL A 321 -1.61 -11.90 8.41
CA VAL A 321 -2.50 -13.03 8.71
C VAL A 321 -2.34 -13.48 10.16
N LEU A 322 -1.11 -13.77 10.59
CA LEU A 322 -0.83 -14.28 11.95
C LEU A 322 -1.39 -13.37 13.04
N ARG A 323 -1.27 -12.04 12.89
CA ARG A 323 -1.80 -11.07 13.86
C ARG A 323 -3.31 -11.11 14.02
N GLN A 324 -4.03 -11.51 12.98
CA GLN A 324 -5.49 -11.57 13.04
C GLN A 324 -5.97 -12.89 13.64
N ILE A 325 -5.28 -13.99 13.34
CA ILE A 325 -5.69 -15.33 13.79
C ILE A 325 -5.15 -15.69 15.17
N CYS A 326 -4.02 -15.12 15.60
CA CYS A 326 -3.44 -15.42 16.92
C CYS A 326 -4.11 -14.58 18.01
N PRO A 327 -4.64 -15.20 19.09
CA PRO A 327 -5.43 -14.50 20.12
C PRO A 327 -4.59 -13.61 21.05
N GLY A 328 -3.28 -13.80 21.14
CA GLY A 328 -2.42 -13.07 22.06
C GLY A 328 -0.95 -13.07 21.65
N PRO A 329 -0.11 -12.25 22.33
CA PRO A 329 1.27 -12.01 21.94
C PRO A 329 2.16 -13.27 22.01
N VAL A 330 1.92 -14.14 23.00
CA VAL A 330 2.69 -15.39 23.15
C VAL A 330 2.40 -16.36 22.00
N VAL A 331 1.12 -16.57 21.67
CA VAL A 331 0.73 -17.44 20.55
C VAL A 331 1.23 -16.86 19.22
N LEU A 332 1.14 -15.54 19.04
CA LEU A 332 1.68 -14.86 17.87
C LEU A 332 3.20 -15.03 17.75
N ALA A 333 3.94 -14.87 18.85
CA ALA A 333 5.39 -15.04 18.85
C ALA A 333 5.78 -16.48 18.51
N LEU A 334 5.08 -17.47 19.10
CA LEU A 334 5.30 -18.89 18.81
C LEU A 334 4.98 -19.22 17.35
N ALA A 335 3.82 -18.81 16.85
CA ALA A 335 3.41 -19.06 15.47
C ALA A 335 4.37 -18.40 14.46
N SER A 336 4.79 -17.16 14.72
CA SER A 336 5.80 -16.46 13.92
C SER A 336 7.14 -17.17 13.95
N PHE A 337 7.60 -17.62 15.13
CA PHE A 337 8.84 -18.37 15.25
C PHE A 337 8.78 -19.67 14.44
N LEU A 338 7.72 -20.48 14.61
CA LEU A 338 7.54 -21.73 13.88
C LEU A 338 7.47 -21.53 12.37
N LEU A 339 6.73 -20.52 11.90
CA LEU A 339 6.63 -20.20 10.48
C LEU A 339 7.97 -19.76 9.88
N LEU A 340 8.72 -18.92 10.60
CA LEU A 340 10.07 -18.51 10.19
C LEU A 340 11.03 -19.70 10.16
N THR A 341 11.01 -20.56 11.19
CA THR A 341 11.84 -21.77 11.21
C THR A 341 11.50 -22.71 10.05
N ALA A 342 10.21 -22.91 9.75
CA ALA A 342 9.78 -23.71 8.61
C ALA A 342 10.27 -23.13 7.27
N LEU A 343 10.22 -21.80 7.11
CA LEU A 343 10.75 -21.12 5.93
C LEU A 343 12.26 -21.30 5.79
N LEU A 344 13.02 -21.16 6.87
CA LEU A 344 14.48 -21.36 6.85
C LEU A 344 14.85 -22.81 6.55
N ALA A 345 14.12 -23.77 7.15
CA ALA A 345 14.32 -25.20 6.88
C ALA A 345 14.00 -25.56 5.42
N LEU A 346 12.94 -24.97 4.86
CA LEU A 346 12.61 -25.10 3.45
C LEU A 346 13.71 -24.52 2.56
N GLY A 347 14.20 -23.32 2.87
CA GLY A 347 15.30 -22.70 2.13
C GLY A 347 16.56 -23.56 2.16
N TRP A 348 16.90 -24.15 3.31
CA TRP A 348 18.02 -25.09 3.41
C TRP A 348 17.84 -26.31 2.52
N ARG A 349 16.63 -26.91 2.51
CA ARG A 349 16.30 -28.02 1.60
C ARG A 349 16.30 -27.65 0.12
N ALA A 350 16.00 -26.40 -0.21
CA ALA A 350 16.06 -25.87 -1.56
C ALA A 350 17.50 -25.55 -2.03
N GLY A 351 18.52 -25.80 -1.18
CA GLY A 351 19.94 -25.63 -1.53
C GLY A 351 20.55 -24.28 -1.14
N PHE A 352 19.83 -23.41 -0.43
CA PHE A 352 20.41 -22.15 0.06
C PHE A 352 21.45 -22.40 1.16
N SER A 353 22.53 -21.62 1.15
CA SER A 353 23.60 -21.76 2.15
C SER A 353 23.13 -21.38 3.56
N PRO A 354 23.64 -22.04 4.63
CA PRO A 354 23.29 -21.68 6.00
C PRO A 354 23.58 -20.21 6.34
N SER A 355 24.69 -19.65 5.81
CA SER A 355 25.06 -18.25 6.03
C SER A 355 24.05 -17.28 5.40
N PHE A 356 23.57 -17.56 4.19
CA PHE A 356 22.52 -16.77 3.55
C PHE A 356 21.23 -16.80 4.36
N LEU A 357 20.80 -17.99 4.81
CA LEU A 357 19.58 -18.16 5.59
C LEU A 357 19.63 -17.46 6.95
N LEU A 358 20.78 -17.50 7.63
CA LEU A 358 20.98 -16.76 8.88
C LEU A 358 20.89 -15.24 8.68
N VAL A 359 21.52 -14.72 7.62
CA VAL A 359 21.43 -13.29 7.28
C VAL A 359 20.00 -12.90 6.92
N ALA A 360 19.32 -13.68 6.09
CA ALA A 360 17.92 -13.44 5.72
C ALA A 360 17.00 -13.43 6.96
N GLY A 361 17.13 -14.43 7.84
CA GLY A 361 16.38 -14.51 9.09
C GLY A 361 16.63 -13.32 10.02
N ALA A 362 17.88 -12.87 10.13
CA ALA A 362 18.23 -11.67 10.91
C ALA A 362 17.61 -10.40 10.30
N VAL A 363 17.71 -10.22 8.98
CA VAL A 363 17.11 -9.08 8.26
C VAL A 363 15.60 -9.04 8.45
N PHE A 364 14.92 -10.17 8.29
CA PHE A 364 13.47 -10.24 8.51
C PHE A 364 13.10 -9.93 9.96
N SER A 365 13.85 -10.44 10.93
CA SER A 365 13.61 -10.15 12.36
C SER A 365 13.76 -8.65 12.66
N ILE A 366 14.83 -8.01 12.18
CA ILE A 366 15.06 -6.57 12.34
C ILE A 366 13.96 -5.76 11.64
N LEU A 367 13.61 -6.13 10.40
CA LEU A 367 12.54 -5.46 9.66
C LEU A 367 11.20 -5.54 10.38
N SER A 368 10.89 -6.69 10.99
CA SER A 368 9.69 -6.86 11.81
C SER A 368 9.68 -5.86 12.97
N LEU A 369 10.79 -5.73 13.71
CA LEU A 369 10.91 -4.79 14.83
C LEU A 369 10.79 -3.32 14.40
N ILE A 370 11.47 -2.93 13.31
CA ILE A 370 11.43 -1.55 12.80
C ILE A 370 10.00 -1.16 12.38
N THR A 371 9.26 -2.10 11.80
CA THR A 371 7.96 -1.80 11.20
C THR A 371 6.76 -1.92 12.16
N VAL A 372 6.98 -2.44 13.38
CA VAL A 372 5.94 -2.51 14.43
C VAL A 372 5.40 -1.13 14.78
N GLY A 373 4.08 -1.02 14.92
CA GLY A 373 3.43 0.23 15.35
C GLY A 373 3.44 1.36 14.30
N SER A 374 3.85 1.08 13.06
CA SER A 374 3.76 2.02 11.93
C SER A 374 2.35 2.14 11.31
N GLY A 375 1.36 1.49 11.92
CA GLY A 375 -0.04 1.55 11.49
C GLY A 375 -0.76 2.78 12.02
N VAL A 376 -1.75 3.26 11.28
CA VAL A 376 -2.67 4.31 11.75
C VAL A 376 -3.75 3.66 12.61
N LYS A 377 -4.06 4.24 13.77
CA LYS A 377 -5.07 3.74 14.68
C LYS A 377 -6.49 4.09 14.18
N PRO A 378 -7.34 3.11 13.85
CA PRO A 378 -8.73 3.36 13.46
C PRO A 378 -9.55 3.89 14.65
N ARG A 379 -10.67 4.58 14.39
CA ARG A 379 -11.57 5.09 15.45
C ARG A 379 -12.09 3.99 16.36
N HIS A 380 -12.36 2.83 15.78
CA HIS A 380 -12.94 1.69 16.46
C HIS A 380 -12.15 0.44 16.14
N GLU A 381 -12.09 -0.50 17.09
CA GLU A 381 -11.47 -1.80 16.85
C GLU A 381 -12.17 -2.57 15.72
N LEU A 382 -11.38 -3.37 15.01
CA LEU A 382 -11.87 -4.27 13.97
C LEU A 382 -12.79 -5.32 14.57
N LYS A 383 -13.84 -5.70 13.84
CA LYS A 383 -14.72 -6.81 14.25
C LYS A 383 -13.89 -8.07 14.51
N PRO A 384 -14.14 -8.78 15.63
CA PRO A 384 -13.35 -9.96 16.00
C PRO A 384 -13.52 -11.07 14.96
N ILE A 385 -12.50 -11.92 14.84
CA ILE A 385 -12.57 -13.11 13.99
C ILE A 385 -13.25 -14.25 14.75
N HIS A 386 -14.27 -14.86 14.14
CA HIS A 386 -14.96 -16.00 14.70
C HIS A 386 -14.05 -17.24 14.73
N ALA A 387 -14.38 -18.21 15.59
CA ALA A 387 -13.54 -19.40 15.80
C ALA A 387 -13.36 -20.22 14.51
N PHE A 388 -14.45 -20.43 13.76
CA PHE A 388 -14.40 -21.16 12.49
C PHE A 388 -13.53 -20.43 11.46
N ASP A 389 -13.77 -19.14 11.23
CA ASP A 389 -12.99 -18.32 10.30
C ASP A 389 -11.50 -18.32 10.64
N ARG A 390 -11.18 -18.29 11.93
CA ARG A 390 -9.80 -18.37 12.42
C ARG A 390 -9.15 -19.70 12.06
N LEU A 391 -9.84 -20.81 12.29
CA LEU A 391 -9.35 -22.14 11.92
C LEU A 391 -9.21 -22.30 10.41
N ALA A 392 -10.19 -21.79 9.64
CA ALA A 392 -10.15 -21.79 8.19
C ALA A 392 -8.96 -20.98 7.66
N MET A 393 -8.70 -19.79 8.21
CA MET A 393 -7.55 -18.96 7.83
C MET A 393 -6.21 -19.57 8.25
N ALA A 394 -6.14 -20.23 9.41
CA ALA A 394 -4.95 -20.98 9.82
C ALA A 394 -4.68 -22.15 8.87
N GLY A 395 -5.71 -22.94 8.53
CA GLY A 395 -5.61 -24.04 7.57
C GLY A 395 -5.22 -23.56 6.17
N ALA A 396 -5.82 -22.46 5.71
CA ALA A 396 -5.49 -21.85 4.43
C ALA A 396 -4.05 -21.32 4.40
N LEU A 397 -3.56 -20.68 5.47
CA LEU A 397 -2.17 -20.26 5.57
C LEU A 397 -1.22 -21.45 5.44
N LEU A 398 -1.48 -22.55 6.15
CA LEU A 398 -0.67 -23.76 6.08
C LEU A 398 -0.72 -24.40 4.68
N ALA A 399 -1.89 -24.45 4.05
CA ALA A 399 -2.03 -25.00 2.71
C ALA A 399 -1.27 -24.16 1.67
N VAL A 400 -1.43 -22.83 1.69
CA VAL A 400 -0.72 -21.92 0.79
C VAL A 400 0.79 -21.99 1.01
N PHE A 401 1.23 -22.05 2.27
CA PHE A 401 2.64 -22.25 2.60
C PHE A 401 3.17 -23.59 2.06
N ALA A 402 2.41 -24.68 2.22
CA ALA A 402 2.81 -26.00 1.74
C ALA A 402 2.88 -26.09 0.20
N ILE A 403 1.90 -25.51 -0.50
CA ILE A 403 1.87 -25.49 -1.97
C ILE A 403 3.09 -24.74 -2.53
N HIS A 404 3.34 -23.52 -2.05
CA HIS A 404 4.51 -22.76 -2.48
C HIS A 404 5.81 -23.42 -2.00
N GLY A 405 5.83 -24.02 -0.81
CA GLY A 405 6.99 -24.74 -0.31
C GLY A 405 7.37 -25.92 -1.22
N TYR A 406 6.38 -26.72 -1.58
CA TYR A 406 6.54 -27.79 -2.57
C TYR A 406 6.99 -27.24 -3.92
N GLY A 407 6.37 -26.17 -4.41
CA GLY A 407 6.74 -25.54 -5.68
C GLY A 407 8.18 -25.04 -5.71
N VAL A 408 8.70 -24.48 -4.60
CA VAL A 408 10.13 -24.11 -4.47
C VAL A 408 11.03 -25.35 -4.56
N LEU A 409 10.74 -26.40 -3.78
CA LEU A 409 11.56 -27.62 -3.78
C LEU A 409 11.53 -28.33 -5.14
N TRP A 410 10.36 -28.42 -5.76
CA TRP A 410 10.19 -29.02 -7.07
C TRP A 410 10.96 -28.23 -8.13
N ALA A 411 10.81 -26.89 -8.17
CA ALA A 411 11.52 -26.07 -9.14
C ALA A 411 13.04 -26.12 -8.91
N SER A 412 13.49 -26.14 -7.66
CA SER A 412 14.89 -26.35 -7.28
C SER A 412 15.45 -27.65 -7.85
N ALA A 413 14.68 -28.74 -7.82
CA ALA A 413 15.11 -30.03 -8.35
C ALA A 413 15.06 -30.13 -9.89
N GLN A 414 14.32 -29.24 -10.57
CA GLN A 414 14.20 -29.23 -12.03
C GLN A 414 15.16 -28.25 -12.71
N LEU A 415 15.54 -27.18 -12.01
CA LEU A 415 16.32 -26.06 -12.54
C LEU A 415 17.81 -26.10 -12.15
N MET A 416 18.16 -26.91 -11.14
CA MET A 416 19.54 -27.24 -10.77
C MET A 416 19.89 -28.62 -11.30
#